data_AF-A0A7J2Y6G7-F1
#
_entry.id   AF-A0A7J2Y6G7-F1
#
_cell.length_a   1.000
_cell.length_b   1.000
_cell.length_c   1.000
_cell.angle_alpha   90.00
_cell.angle_beta   90.00
_cell.angle_gamma   90.00
#
_symmetry.space_group_name_H-M   'P 1'
#
loop_
_entity.id
_entity.type
_entity.pdbx_description
1 polymer ?
#
loop_
_entity_poly.entity_id
_entity_poly.type
_entity_poly.pdbx_seq_one_letter_code
_entity_poly.pdbx_strand_id
1 'polypeptide(L)'
;MTTADDYLSRVRRAMAGMDPSVREDILRELQSHIAESSTAAGGSVDAALARLGPPEEVGRGYRQVYGYGRAVKIGFVIAGILLAIPTVPVLGITEEAFAPYGLSTLFLVALIALLLWMSAVAGSRVGLYTGAAAAGARTVAFGLVALTQPGATAALGGLALFLIISVLLPVLGWLPGTAKKAWRGPRVEL
;
A
#
# COMPACT_ATOMS: atom_id res chain seq x y z
N MET A 1 -29.10 -8.93 16.17
CA MET A 1 -27.84 -9.38 15.55
C MET A 1 -27.41 -10.64 16.25
N THR A 2 -27.09 -11.70 15.52
CA THR A 2 -26.60 -12.96 16.09
C THR A 2 -25.09 -12.87 16.38
N THR A 3 -24.55 -13.80 17.19
CA THR A 3 -23.11 -13.90 17.44
C THR A 3 -22.32 -14.16 16.15
N ALA A 4 -22.89 -14.96 15.24
CA ALA A 4 -22.33 -15.18 13.90
C ALA A 4 -22.30 -13.89 13.05
N ASP A 5 -23.35 -13.07 13.10
CA ASP A 5 -23.37 -11.79 12.35
C ASP A 5 -22.31 -10.81 12.86
N ASP A 6 -22.11 -10.72 14.19
CA ASP A 6 -21.06 -9.86 14.75
C ASP A 6 -19.67 -10.37 14.35
N TYR A 7 -19.45 -11.68 14.40
CA TYR A 7 -18.21 -12.30 13.93
C TYR A 7 -17.92 -11.98 12.47
N LEU A 8 -18.86 -12.25 11.57
CA LEU A 8 -18.70 -11.96 10.13
C LEU A 8 -18.50 -10.46 9.86
N SER A 9 -19.12 -9.57 10.65
CA SER A 9 -18.90 -8.13 10.54
C SER A 9 -17.45 -7.74 10.86
N ARG A 10 -16.84 -8.38 11.87
CA ARG A 10 -15.43 -8.16 12.25
C ARG A 10 -14.49 -8.73 11.19
N VAL A 11 -14.76 -9.92 10.67
CA VAL A 11 -14.00 -10.49 9.54
C VAL A 11 -14.09 -9.56 8.32
N ARG A 12 -15.28 -9.07 7.97
CA ARG A 12 -15.50 -8.11 6.87
C ARG A 12 -14.66 -6.85 7.04
N ARG A 13 -14.58 -6.30 8.26
CA ARG A 13 -13.73 -5.14 8.58
C ARG A 13 -12.24 -5.46 8.43
N ALA A 14 -11.80 -6.64 8.88
CA ALA A 14 -10.41 -7.07 8.73
C ALA A 14 -10.01 -7.30 7.25
N MET A 15 -10.98 -7.64 6.39
CA MET A 15 -10.83 -7.73 4.92
C MET A 15 -10.95 -6.38 4.20
N ALA A 16 -10.95 -5.25 4.91
CA ALA A 16 -11.03 -3.92 4.30
C ALA A 16 -9.93 -3.73 3.23
N GLY A 17 -10.35 -3.19 2.09
CA GLY A 17 -9.52 -2.92 0.92
C GLY A 17 -9.38 -4.08 -0.08
N MET A 18 -9.96 -5.25 0.20
CA MET A 18 -10.12 -6.33 -0.79
C MET A 18 -11.15 -5.95 -1.86
N ASP A 19 -11.16 -6.70 -2.96
CA ASP A 19 -12.21 -6.59 -3.96
C ASP A 19 -13.58 -6.91 -3.32
N PRO A 20 -14.62 -6.06 -3.50
CA PRO A 20 -15.92 -6.29 -2.89
C PRO A 20 -16.56 -7.62 -3.26
N SER A 21 -16.38 -8.09 -4.50
CA SER A 21 -16.95 -9.37 -4.97
C SER A 21 -16.30 -10.54 -4.24
N VAL A 22 -14.96 -10.61 -4.27
CA VAL A 22 -14.16 -11.63 -3.56
C VAL A 22 -14.46 -11.63 -2.07
N ARG A 23 -14.56 -10.44 -1.45
CA ARG A 23 -14.87 -10.34 -0.02
C ARG A 23 -16.25 -10.90 0.30
N GLU A 24 -17.26 -10.63 -0.53
CA GLU A 24 -18.60 -11.13 -0.28
C GLU A 24 -18.70 -12.64 -0.51
N ASP A 25 -17.99 -13.17 -1.50
CA ASP A 25 -17.92 -14.61 -1.73
C ASP A 25 -17.26 -15.34 -0.54
N ILE A 26 -16.16 -14.81 0.01
CA ILE A 26 -15.52 -15.34 1.23
C ILE A 26 -16.47 -15.31 2.42
N LEU A 27 -17.27 -14.25 2.57
CA LEU A 27 -18.22 -14.16 3.69
C LEU A 27 -19.37 -15.16 3.56
N ARG A 28 -19.84 -15.43 2.33
CA ARG A 28 -20.84 -16.48 2.07
C ARG A 28 -20.28 -17.86 2.38
N GLU A 29 -19.05 -18.14 1.97
CA GLU A 29 -18.38 -19.41 2.27
C GLU A 29 -18.19 -19.60 3.78
N LEU A 30 -17.70 -18.58 4.49
CA LEU A 30 -17.60 -18.59 5.95
C LEU A 30 -18.96 -18.80 6.63
N GLN A 31 -20.02 -18.18 6.10
CA GLN A 31 -21.37 -18.36 6.63
C GLN A 31 -21.84 -19.82 6.47
N SER A 32 -21.57 -20.45 5.33
CA SER A 32 -21.84 -21.89 5.12
C SER A 32 -21.07 -22.75 6.11
N HIS A 33 -19.76 -22.50 6.25
CA HIS A 33 -18.91 -23.25 7.18
C HIS A 33 -19.34 -23.10 8.64
N ILE A 34 -19.81 -21.92 9.05
CA ILE A 34 -20.36 -21.72 10.40
C ILE A 34 -21.65 -22.52 10.59
N ALA A 35 -22.55 -22.52 9.61
CA ALA A 35 -23.80 -23.28 9.66
C ALA A 35 -23.52 -24.79 9.76
N GLU A 36 -22.64 -25.31 8.92
CA GLU A 36 -22.20 -26.71 8.93
C GLU A 36 -21.51 -27.08 10.25
N SER A 37 -20.57 -26.25 10.71
CA SER A 37 -19.84 -26.47 11.96
C SER A 37 -20.74 -26.41 13.18
N SER A 38 -21.74 -25.52 13.20
CA SER A 38 -22.72 -25.44 14.29
C SER A 38 -23.57 -26.71 14.36
N THR A 39 -23.98 -27.25 13.21
CA THR A 39 -24.72 -28.51 13.13
C THR A 39 -23.87 -29.67 13.67
N ALA A 40 -22.60 -29.72 13.30
CA ALA A 40 -21.65 -30.70 13.82
C ALA A 40 -21.31 -30.52 15.32
N ALA A 41 -21.49 -29.31 15.87
CA ALA A 41 -21.26 -28.97 17.27
C ALA A 41 -22.54 -29.06 18.14
N GLY A 42 -23.56 -29.82 17.70
CA GLY A 42 -24.80 -30.00 18.45
C GLY A 42 -25.66 -28.73 18.52
N GLY A 43 -25.54 -27.83 17.54
CA GLY A 43 -26.28 -26.57 17.46
C GLY A 43 -25.57 -25.38 18.12
N SER A 44 -24.38 -25.56 18.70
CA SER A 44 -23.64 -24.46 19.34
C SER A 44 -22.85 -23.62 18.33
N VAL A 45 -23.33 -22.41 18.06
CA VAL A 45 -22.65 -21.42 17.19
C VAL A 45 -21.33 -20.97 17.82
N ASP A 46 -21.29 -20.74 19.13
CA ASP A 46 -20.08 -20.25 19.80
C ASP A 46 -18.94 -21.28 19.77
N ALA A 47 -19.26 -22.57 19.88
CA ALA A 47 -18.28 -23.65 19.72
C ALA A 47 -17.74 -23.74 18.28
N ALA A 48 -18.59 -23.49 17.29
CA ALA A 48 -18.17 -23.41 15.89
C ALA A 48 -17.24 -22.21 15.64
N LEU A 49 -17.57 -21.03 16.17
CA LEU A 49 -16.75 -19.83 16.04
C LEU A 49 -15.39 -19.97 16.73
N ALA A 50 -15.33 -20.61 17.90
CA ALA A 50 -14.08 -20.85 18.62
C ALA A 50 -13.06 -21.65 17.80
N ARG A 51 -13.50 -22.52 16.88
CA ARG A 51 -12.63 -23.30 15.98
C ARG A 51 -12.06 -22.47 14.83
N LEU A 52 -12.76 -21.43 14.39
CA LEU A 52 -12.30 -20.53 13.32
C LEU A 52 -11.22 -19.55 13.81
N GLY A 53 -11.15 -19.31 15.12
CA GLY A 53 -10.21 -18.40 15.75
C GLY A 53 -10.68 -16.93 15.73
N PRO A 54 -9.80 -15.98 16.04
CA PRO A 54 -10.17 -14.57 16.12
C PRO A 54 -10.57 -14.01 14.75
N PRO A 55 -11.68 -13.26 14.64
CA PRO A 55 -12.19 -12.78 13.35
C PRO A 55 -11.21 -11.84 12.63
N GLU A 56 -10.42 -11.07 13.39
CA GLU A 56 -9.41 -10.17 12.85
C GLU A 56 -8.24 -10.93 12.22
N GLU A 57 -7.91 -12.11 12.73
CA GLU A 57 -6.85 -12.97 12.18
C GLU A 57 -7.32 -13.67 10.92
N VAL A 58 -8.54 -14.22 10.93
CA VAL A 58 -9.17 -14.83 9.76
C VAL A 58 -9.25 -13.84 8.60
N GLY A 59 -9.79 -12.64 8.82
CA GLY A 59 -9.89 -11.63 7.77
C GLY A 59 -8.52 -11.13 7.28
N ARG A 60 -7.52 -11.00 8.17
CA ARG A 60 -6.14 -10.69 7.76
C ARG A 60 -5.52 -11.83 6.95
N GLY A 61 -5.82 -13.08 7.27
CA GLY A 61 -5.40 -14.27 6.52
C GLY A 61 -5.90 -14.21 5.08
N TYR A 62 -7.22 -14.01 4.89
CA TYR A 62 -7.81 -13.85 3.56
C TYR A 62 -7.20 -12.68 2.78
N ARG A 63 -7.01 -11.53 3.42
CA ARG A 63 -6.36 -10.38 2.77
C ARG A 63 -4.91 -10.66 2.37
N GLN A 64 -4.19 -11.51 3.09
CA GLN A 64 -2.83 -11.90 2.71
C GLN A 64 -2.80 -12.83 1.49
N VAL A 65 -3.84 -13.66 1.31
CA VAL A 65 -3.95 -14.61 0.18
C VAL A 65 -4.43 -13.88 -1.08
N TYR A 66 -5.56 -13.17 -0.97
CA TYR A 66 -6.22 -12.53 -2.11
C TYR A 66 -5.69 -11.11 -2.39
N GLY A 67 -5.08 -10.46 -1.40
CA GLY A 67 -4.52 -9.12 -1.55
C GLY A 67 -5.57 -8.01 -1.66
N TYR A 68 -5.09 -6.79 -1.92
CA TYR A 68 -5.94 -5.63 -2.11
C TYR A 68 -6.64 -5.65 -3.48
N GLY A 69 -7.86 -5.11 -3.52
CA GLY A 69 -8.61 -4.90 -4.76
C GLY A 69 -7.96 -3.85 -5.67
N ARG A 70 -8.40 -3.82 -6.93
CA ARG A 70 -7.83 -2.93 -7.96
C ARG A 70 -7.96 -1.45 -7.60
N ALA A 71 -9.13 -1.04 -7.09
CA ALA A 71 -9.40 0.36 -6.74
C ALA A 71 -8.43 0.88 -5.66
N VAL A 72 -8.16 0.09 -4.62
CA VAL A 72 -7.21 0.47 -3.57
C VAL A 72 -5.78 0.55 -4.09
N LYS A 73 -5.37 -0.40 -4.96
CA LYS A 73 -4.07 -0.35 -5.62
C LYS A 73 -3.90 0.91 -6.46
N ILE A 74 -4.94 1.32 -7.21
CA ILE A 74 -4.95 2.58 -7.95
C ILE A 74 -4.85 3.78 -6.99
N GLY A 75 -5.58 3.76 -5.87
CA GLY A 75 -5.49 4.77 -4.83
C GLY A 75 -4.06 4.95 -4.29
N PHE A 76 -3.32 3.86 -4.09
CA PHE A 76 -1.91 3.94 -3.69
C PHE A 76 -1.03 4.60 -4.76
N VAL A 77 -1.25 4.29 -6.04
CA VAL A 77 -0.53 4.93 -7.15
C VAL A 77 -0.79 6.44 -7.17
N ILE A 78 -2.06 6.84 -7.06
CA ILE A 78 -2.45 8.26 -7.04
C ILE A 78 -1.83 8.97 -5.83
N ALA A 79 -1.90 8.38 -4.63
CA ALA A 79 -1.27 8.95 -3.44
C ALA A 79 0.25 9.11 -3.62
N GLY A 80 0.92 8.13 -4.22
CA GLY A 80 2.34 8.21 -4.56
C GLY A 80 2.65 9.35 -5.53
N ILE A 81 1.85 9.51 -6.59
CA ILE A 81 1.97 10.63 -7.54
C ILE A 81 1.84 11.97 -6.83
N LEU A 82 0.78 12.15 -6.03
CA LEU A 82 0.49 13.41 -5.34
C LEU A 82 1.59 13.77 -4.34
N LEU A 83 2.11 12.80 -3.59
CA LEU A 83 3.24 13.02 -2.68
C LEU A 83 4.54 13.29 -3.42
N ALA A 84 4.70 12.82 -4.65
CA ALA A 84 5.94 12.98 -5.41
C ALA A 84 6.09 14.38 -6.03
N ILE A 85 5.00 15.05 -6.40
CA ILE A 85 5.05 16.41 -6.98
C ILE A 85 5.81 17.42 -6.09
N PRO A 86 5.48 17.59 -4.80
CA PRO A 86 6.16 18.57 -3.93
C PRO A 86 7.58 18.16 -3.51
N THR A 87 8.07 17.01 -3.98
CA THR A 87 9.43 16.51 -3.66
C THR A 87 10.47 16.93 -4.68
N VAL A 88 10.07 17.68 -5.72
CA VAL A 88 10.96 18.27 -6.70
C VAL A 88 11.67 19.46 -6.04
N PRO A 89 13.01 19.46 -5.93
CA PRO A 89 13.74 20.63 -5.43
C PRO A 89 13.50 21.79 -6.40
N VAL A 90 13.02 22.92 -5.88
CA VAL A 90 12.76 24.13 -6.68
C VAL A 90 14.07 24.60 -7.29
N LEU A 91 14.05 24.88 -8.60
CA LEU A 91 15.17 25.40 -9.39
C LEU A 91 15.43 26.89 -9.08
N GLY A 92 15.68 27.22 -7.80
CA GLY A 92 16.20 28.51 -7.33
C GLY A 92 15.20 29.66 -7.08
N ILE A 93 15.28 30.25 -5.87
CA ILE A 93 15.30 31.71 -5.63
C ILE A 93 16.35 31.94 -4.52
N THR A 94 17.52 32.46 -4.91
CA THR A 94 18.65 32.98 -4.08
C THR A 94 19.26 32.10 -2.97
N GLU A 95 20.57 32.22 -2.77
CA GLU A 95 21.44 31.29 -2.03
C GLU A 95 21.17 31.09 -0.52
N GLU A 96 20.14 31.70 0.08
CA GLU A 96 20.02 31.76 1.55
C GLU A 96 18.78 31.12 2.19
N ALA A 97 17.86 30.54 1.43
CA ALA A 97 16.68 29.91 2.05
C ALA A 97 16.89 28.40 2.21
N PHE A 98 17.30 27.94 3.40
CA PHE A 98 17.16 26.53 3.81
C PHE A 98 15.68 26.08 3.91
N ALA A 99 14.74 27.03 3.92
CA ALA A 99 13.31 26.82 4.14
C ALA A 99 12.53 26.04 3.05
N PRO A 100 12.82 26.14 1.72
CA PRO A 100 12.13 25.35 0.68
C PRO A 100 12.50 23.86 0.66
N TYR A 101 13.65 23.50 1.26
CA TYR A 101 14.12 22.11 1.32
C TYR A 101 13.46 21.30 2.45
N GLY A 102 13.01 21.96 3.52
CA GLY A 102 12.36 21.29 4.65
C GLY A 102 11.06 20.60 4.24
N LEU A 103 10.18 21.31 3.54
CA LEU A 103 8.87 20.78 3.12
C LEU A 103 9.03 19.65 2.09
N SER A 104 9.89 19.84 1.08
CA SER A 104 10.15 18.81 0.06
C SER A 104 10.77 17.54 0.65
N THR A 105 11.63 17.67 1.68
CA THR A 105 12.17 16.54 2.44
C THR A 105 11.08 15.80 3.21
N LEU A 106 10.15 16.51 3.87
CA LEU A 106 9.03 15.88 4.57
C LEU A 106 8.14 15.06 3.61
N PHE A 107 7.82 15.62 2.44
CA PHE A 107 7.08 14.89 1.41
C PHE A 107 7.85 13.68 0.88
N LEU A 108 9.17 13.76 0.76
CA LEU A 108 10.00 12.65 0.33
C LEU A 108 10.02 11.53 1.37
N VAL A 109 10.15 11.88 2.65
CA VAL A 109 10.06 10.92 3.77
C VAL A 109 8.69 10.26 3.79
N ALA A 110 7.61 11.04 3.65
CA ALA A 110 6.25 10.50 3.60
C ALA A 110 6.05 9.58 2.39
N LEU A 111 6.59 9.94 1.23
CA LEU A 111 6.56 9.11 0.03
C LEU A 111 7.32 7.80 0.25
N ILE A 112 8.54 7.85 0.77
CA ILE A 112 9.33 6.64 1.08
C ILE A 112 8.58 5.75 2.07
N ALA A 113 8.04 6.32 3.15
CA ALA A 113 7.25 5.57 4.13
C ALA A 113 6.04 4.89 3.50
N LEU A 114 5.30 5.62 2.64
CA LEU A 114 4.19 5.06 1.86
C LEU A 114 4.69 3.90 0.98
N LEU A 115 5.81 4.09 0.27
CA LEU A 115 6.39 3.09 -0.62
C LEU A 115 6.72 1.79 0.10
N LEU A 116 7.39 1.90 1.25
CA LEU A 116 7.79 0.75 2.05
C LEU A 116 6.57 0.02 2.63
N TRP A 117 5.62 0.78 3.17
CA TRP A 117 4.40 0.23 3.76
C TRP A 117 3.55 -0.52 2.73
N MET A 118 3.22 0.09 1.59
CA MET A 118 2.41 -0.60 0.57
C MET A 118 3.16 -1.79 -0.05
N SER A 119 4.49 -1.77 -0.15
CA SER A 119 5.25 -2.90 -0.68
C SER A 119 5.15 -4.10 0.27
N ALA A 120 5.25 -3.86 1.57
CA ALA A 120 5.10 -4.87 2.60
C ALA A 120 3.67 -5.44 2.70
N VAL A 121 2.67 -4.58 2.45
CA VAL A 121 1.25 -4.88 2.69
C VAL A 121 0.51 -5.35 1.43
N ALA A 122 0.68 -4.66 0.31
CA ALA A 122 0.02 -4.93 -0.98
C ALA A 122 0.92 -5.65 -2.00
N GLY A 123 2.20 -5.84 -1.69
CA GLY A 123 3.14 -6.65 -2.45
C GLY A 123 4.08 -5.86 -3.37
N SER A 124 5.18 -6.49 -3.77
CA SER A 124 6.28 -5.83 -4.48
C SER A 124 5.91 -5.21 -5.83
N ARG A 125 4.93 -5.76 -6.55
CA ARG A 125 4.46 -5.18 -7.83
C ARG A 125 3.74 -3.85 -7.62
N VAL A 126 2.90 -3.74 -6.59
CA VAL A 126 2.18 -2.50 -6.27
C VAL A 126 3.18 -1.42 -5.88
N GLY A 127 4.15 -1.76 -5.03
CA GLY A 127 5.19 -0.83 -4.63
C GLY A 127 6.06 -0.37 -5.80
N LEU A 128 6.46 -1.28 -6.70
CA LEU A 128 7.20 -0.95 -7.92
C LEU A 128 6.43 0.02 -8.82
N TYR A 129 5.16 -0.27 -9.13
CA TYR A 129 4.35 0.57 -10.03
C TYR A 129 4.10 1.96 -9.47
N THR A 130 3.78 2.06 -8.19
CA THR A 130 3.61 3.35 -7.52
C THR A 130 4.94 4.12 -7.45
N GLY A 131 6.07 3.44 -7.21
CA GLY A 131 7.40 4.08 -7.24
C GLY A 131 7.77 4.60 -8.63
N ALA A 132 7.49 3.84 -9.69
CA ALA A 132 7.68 4.27 -11.07
C ALA A 132 6.76 5.44 -11.44
N ALA A 133 5.49 5.40 -11.04
CA ALA A 133 4.55 6.49 -11.25
C ALA A 133 4.98 7.77 -10.51
N ALA A 134 5.46 7.65 -9.28
CA ALA A 134 6.02 8.76 -8.51
C ALA A 134 7.26 9.39 -9.18
N ALA A 135 8.18 8.55 -9.70
CA ALA A 135 9.33 9.02 -10.46
C ALA A 135 8.94 9.76 -11.75
N GLY A 136 7.95 9.23 -12.48
CA GLY A 136 7.39 9.88 -13.67
C GLY A 136 6.74 11.23 -13.32
N ALA A 137 5.91 11.27 -12.29
CA ALA A 137 5.27 12.49 -11.81
C ALA A 137 6.29 13.57 -11.40
N ARG A 138 7.36 13.17 -10.68
CA ARG A 138 8.49 14.05 -10.35
C ARG A 138 9.15 14.63 -11.60
N THR A 139 9.38 13.80 -12.61
CA THR A 139 10.02 14.23 -13.86
C THR A 139 9.17 15.23 -14.62
N VAL A 140 7.85 14.98 -14.71
CA VAL A 140 6.91 15.91 -15.33
C VAL A 140 6.85 17.21 -14.55
N ALA A 141 6.72 17.16 -13.22
CA ALA A 141 6.68 18.36 -12.38
C ALA A 141 7.98 19.19 -12.49
N PHE A 142 9.14 18.52 -12.48
CA PHE A 142 10.43 19.16 -12.72
C PHE A 142 10.49 19.86 -14.08
N GLY A 143 10.12 19.15 -15.16
CA GLY A 143 10.12 19.72 -16.50
C GLY A 143 9.16 20.91 -16.62
N LEU A 144 7.98 20.83 -16.00
CA LEU A 144 7.02 21.92 -15.98
C LEU A 144 7.60 23.17 -15.30
N VAL A 145 8.21 23.01 -14.13
CA VAL A 145 8.86 24.12 -13.40
C VAL A 145 10.01 24.70 -14.23
N ALA A 146 10.86 23.86 -14.80
CA ALA A 146 12.00 24.29 -15.62
C ALA A 146 11.59 25.08 -16.87
N LEU A 147 10.45 24.73 -17.49
CA LEU A 147 9.95 25.39 -18.69
C LEU A 147 9.11 26.65 -18.41
N THR A 148 8.48 26.73 -17.24
CA THR A 148 7.49 27.79 -16.94
C THR A 148 7.99 28.87 -16.00
N GLN A 149 9.05 28.63 -15.23
CA GLN A 149 9.57 29.58 -14.25
C GLN A 149 10.78 30.34 -14.81
N PRO A 150 10.66 31.65 -15.07
CA PRO A 150 11.79 32.48 -15.50
C PRO A 150 12.90 32.45 -14.46
N GLY A 151 14.14 32.23 -14.90
CA GLY A 151 15.30 32.15 -13.99
C GLY A 151 15.50 30.79 -13.32
N ALA A 152 14.69 29.78 -13.65
CA ALA A 152 14.90 28.42 -13.19
C ALA A 152 16.27 27.89 -13.65
N THR A 153 17.16 27.62 -12.70
CA THR A 153 18.48 27.05 -12.99
C THR A 153 18.68 25.75 -12.21
N ALA A 154 19.19 24.74 -12.90
CA ALA A 154 19.41 23.41 -12.36
C ALA A 154 20.90 23.18 -12.13
N ALA A 155 21.35 23.35 -10.88
CA ALA A 155 22.71 22.98 -10.51
C ALA A 155 22.94 21.49 -10.78
N LEU A 156 24.13 21.14 -11.30
CA LEU A 156 24.49 19.75 -11.66
C LEU A 156 24.29 18.79 -10.48
N GLY A 157 24.66 19.19 -9.26
CA GLY A 157 24.45 18.41 -8.05
C GLY A 157 22.97 18.19 -7.71
N GLY A 158 22.13 19.21 -7.92
CA GLY A 158 20.67 19.10 -7.74
C GLY A 158 20.02 18.16 -8.75
N LEU A 159 20.46 18.22 -10.02
CA LEU A 159 20.04 17.28 -11.07
C LEU A 159 20.46 15.85 -10.76
N ALA A 160 21.71 15.64 -10.33
CA ALA A 160 22.21 14.32 -9.96
C ALA A 160 21.39 13.70 -8.82
N LEU A 161 21.16 14.45 -7.73
CA LEU A 161 20.31 14.01 -6.62
C LEU A 161 18.87 13.74 -7.06
N PHE A 162 18.30 14.60 -7.90
CA PHE A 162 16.96 14.40 -8.46
C PHE A 162 16.85 13.08 -9.22
N LEU A 163 17.82 12.77 -10.08
CA LEU A 163 17.86 11.53 -10.86
C LEU A 163 18.05 10.31 -9.96
N ILE A 164 19.00 10.37 -9.01
CA ILE A 164 19.26 9.28 -8.06
C ILE A 164 18.00 8.96 -7.27
N ILE A 165 17.34 9.96 -6.69
CA ILE A 165 16.10 9.77 -5.93
C ILE A 165 15.02 9.17 -6.83
N SER A 166 14.83 9.71 -8.03
CA SER A 166 13.81 9.23 -8.97
C SER A 166 14.00 7.75 -9.35
N VAL A 167 15.25 7.29 -9.51
CA VAL A 167 15.56 5.87 -9.75
C VAL A 167 15.37 5.03 -8.48
N LEU A 168 15.68 5.57 -7.30
CA LEU A 168 15.51 4.86 -6.03
C LEU A 168 14.05 4.61 -5.66
N LEU A 169 13.09 5.48 -6.05
CA LEU A 169 11.68 5.30 -5.69
C LEU A 169 11.09 3.94 -6.16
N PRO A 170 11.21 3.53 -7.45
CA PRO A 170 10.82 2.18 -7.88
C PRO A 170 11.51 1.06 -7.08
N VAL A 171 12.80 1.21 -6.79
CA VAL A 171 13.62 0.22 -6.07
C VAL A 171 13.13 0.05 -4.63
N LEU A 172 12.94 1.16 -3.92
CA LEU A 172 12.39 1.19 -2.56
C LEU A 172 10.97 0.63 -2.52
N GLY A 173 10.15 0.92 -3.53
CA GLY A 173 8.83 0.32 -3.68
C GLY A 173 8.86 -1.18 -3.94
N TRP A 174 9.92 -1.72 -4.54
CA TRP A 174 10.03 -3.15 -4.84
C TRP A 174 10.59 -3.98 -3.67
N LEU A 175 11.54 -3.41 -2.91
CA LEU A 175 12.37 -4.12 -1.94
C LEU A 175 11.59 -4.87 -0.83
N PRO A 176 10.72 -4.22 -0.03
CA PRO A 176 10.10 -4.88 1.14
C PRO A 176 9.20 -6.05 0.76
N GLY A 177 8.42 -5.91 -0.30
CA GLY A 177 7.54 -6.98 -0.78
C GLY A 177 8.32 -8.18 -1.32
N THR A 178 9.55 -7.98 -1.81
CA THR A 178 10.43 -9.06 -2.26
C THR A 178 11.14 -9.72 -1.09
N ALA A 179 11.63 -8.95 -0.12
CA ALA A 179 12.20 -9.47 1.12
C ALA A 179 11.19 -10.36 1.87
N LYS A 180 9.93 -9.92 1.97
CA LYS A 180 8.83 -10.70 2.57
C LYS A 180 8.58 -12.04 1.86
N LYS A 181 8.76 -12.09 0.53
CA LYS A 181 8.63 -13.34 -0.24
C LYS A 181 9.81 -14.27 0.00
N ALA A 182 11.03 -13.72 0.06
CA ALA A 182 12.25 -14.48 0.28
C ALA A 182 12.32 -15.09 1.70
N TRP A 183 11.73 -14.43 2.69
CA TRP A 183 11.75 -14.89 4.09
C TRP A 183 10.55 -15.74 4.51
N ARG A 184 9.51 -15.86 3.67
CA ARG A 184 8.45 -16.85 3.90
C ARG A 184 9.03 -18.22 3.57
N GLY A 185 9.28 -19.03 4.61
CA GLY A 185 9.65 -20.44 4.47
C GLY A 185 8.66 -21.23 3.62
N PRO A 186 8.99 -22.49 3.25
CA PRO A 186 8.17 -23.30 2.37
C PRO A 186 6.70 -23.31 2.84
N ARG A 187 5.78 -23.06 1.91
CA ARG A 187 4.34 -23.04 2.21
C ARG A 187 3.96 -24.45 2.65
N VAL A 188 3.45 -24.58 3.88
CA VAL A 188 2.66 -25.74 4.24
C VAL A 188 1.41 -25.67 3.37
N GLU A 189 1.27 -26.62 2.45
CA GLU A 189 0.03 -26.78 1.68
C GLU A 189 -1.10 -27.03 2.67
N LEU A 190 -2.12 -26.17 2.63
CA LEU A 190 -3.40 -26.39 3.32
C LEU A 190 -4.27 -27.28 2.45
#